data_AF-A0A7J9FI19-F1
#
_entry.id   AF-A0A7J9FI19-F1
#
_cell.length_a   1.000
_cell.length_b   1.000
_cell.length_c   1.000
_cell.angle_alpha   90.00
_cell.angle_beta   90.00
_cell.angle_gamma   90.00
#
_symmetry.space_group_name_H-M   'P 1'
#
loop_
_entity.id
_entity.type
_entity.pdbx_description
1 polymer ?
#
loop_
_entity_poly.entity_id
_entity_poly.type
_entity_poly.pdbx_seq_one_letter_code
_entity_poly.pdbx_strand_id
1 'polypeptide(L)'
;MIDAYVKTLASIVGSEEEAKKRIYSVCTTRYTGFRAFFSEDLVEELGELPRVRWVLPVWCWSRDHYYAGDLFVDGKVFHRPQFPWVGIPNSNHRVGGCGD
;
A
#
# COMPACT_ATOMS: atom_id res chain seq x y z
N MET A 1 -1.36 -10.23 10.68
CA MET A 1 -0.58 -10.09 9.43
C MET A 1 -0.16 -8.64 9.19
N ILE A 2 -1.08 -7.67 9.18
CA ILE A 2 -0.74 -6.23 9.05
C ILE A 2 0.10 -5.70 10.22
N ASP A 3 -0.15 -6.20 11.43
CA ASP A 3 0.66 -5.93 12.62
C ASP A 3 2.17 -6.17 12.41
N ALA A 4 2.54 -7.23 11.67
CA ALA A 4 3.94 -7.52 11.37
C ALA A 4 4.57 -6.48 10.43
N TYR A 5 3.80 -5.94 9.48
CA TYR A 5 4.25 -4.85 8.61
C TYR A 5 4.47 -3.57 9.39
N VAL A 6 3.51 -3.23 10.27
CA VAL A 6 3.65 -2.07 11.15
C VAL A 6 4.86 -2.21 12.06
N LYS A 7 5.08 -3.38 12.68
CA LYS A 7 6.25 -3.65 13.52
C LYS A 7 7.57 -3.58 12.76
N THR A 8 7.61 -4.07 11.53
CA THR A 8 8.81 -4.00 10.69
C THR A 8 9.16 -2.54 10.41
N LEU A 9 8.17 -1.72 10.08
CA LEU A 9 8.36 -0.30 9.85
C LEU A 9 8.67 0.48 11.14
N ALA A 10 8.02 0.13 12.24
CA ALA A 10 8.24 0.72 13.55
C ALA A 10 9.66 0.45 14.08
N SER A 11 10.28 -0.67 13.67
CA SER A 11 11.68 -0.96 14.02
C SER A 11 12.68 0.03 13.41
N ILE A 12 12.31 0.70 12.32
CA ILE A 12 13.17 1.65 11.59
C ILE A 12 12.79 3.09 11.96
N VAL A 13 11.48 3.37 11.96
CA VAL A 13 10.95 4.69 12.29
C VAL A 13 10.96 4.96 13.80
N GLY A 14 11.12 3.92 14.62
CA GLY A 14 11.14 4.00 16.08
C GLY A 14 9.76 4.19 16.74
N SER A 15 8.67 4.23 15.96
CA SER A 15 7.32 4.43 16.47
C SER A 15 6.25 3.75 15.62
N GLU A 16 5.33 3.04 16.28
CA GLU A 16 4.22 2.36 15.61
C GLU A 16 3.19 3.34 15.03
N GLU A 17 2.97 4.46 15.71
CA GLU A 17 2.03 5.50 15.25
C GLU A 17 2.53 6.17 13.95
N GLU A 18 3.82 6.50 13.91
CA GLU A 18 4.45 7.08 12.72
C GLU A 18 4.50 6.06 11.56
N ALA A 19 4.78 4.79 11.88
CA ALA A 19 4.70 3.70 10.91
C ALA A 19 3.29 3.60 10.29
N LYS A 20 2.23 3.66 11.11
CA LYS A 20 0.85 3.59 10.61
C LYS A 20 0.47 4.76 9.71
N LYS A 21 1.00 5.96 9.96
CA LYS A 21 0.77 7.15 9.13
C LYS A 21 1.50 7.10 7.79
N ARG A 22 2.70 6.50 7.78
CA ARG A 22 3.51 6.35 6.56
C ARG A 22 2.93 5.31 5.62
N ILE A 23 2.36 4.23 6.15
CA ILE A 23 1.69 3.20 5.36
C ILE A 23 0.37 3.77 4.84
N TYR A 24 0.20 3.78 3.52
CA TYR A 24 -1.03 4.24 2.89
C TYR A 24 -1.80 3.11 2.20
N SER A 25 -1.14 1.99 1.92
CA SER A 25 -1.75 0.86 1.22
C SER A 25 -1.19 -0.45 1.74
N VAL A 26 -2.06 -1.44 1.91
CA VAL A 26 -1.70 -2.81 2.29
C VAL A 26 -2.40 -3.79 1.36
N CYS A 27 -1.75 -4.90 1.05
CA CYS A 27 -2.41 -6.00 0.38
C CYS A 27 -2.08 -7.29 1.13
N THR A 28 -3.11 -8.09 1.37
CA THR A 28 -3.00 -9.42 1.99
C THR A 28 -3.66 -10.51 1.16
N THR A 29 -4.31 -10.14 0.05
CA THR A 29 -5.07 -11.05 -0.82
C THR A 29 -4.28 -11.46 -2.04
N ARG A 30 -3.90 -10.51 -2.90
CA ARG A 30 -3.27 -10.77 -4.22
C ARG A 30 -1.75 -10.79 -4.15
N TYR A 31 -1.17 -10.00 -3.24
CA TYR A 31 0.23 -10.05 -2.84
C TYR A 31 0.31 -9.72 -1.34
N THR A 32 1.28 -10.27 -0.64
CA THR A 32 1.52 -9.97 0.78
C THR A 32 2.57 -8.87 0.89
N GLY A 33 2.11 -7.62 1.07
CA GLY A 33 3.00 -6.47 1.19
C GLY A 33 2.27 -5.18 1.54
N PHE A 34 3.03 -4.11 1.72
CA PHE A 34 2.50 -2.78 2.01
C PHE A 34 3.26 -1.73 1.20
N ARG A 35 2.62 -0.58 1.01
CA ARG A 35 3.25 0.62 0.47
C ARG A 35 3.22 1.70 1.52
N ALA A 36 4.36 2.33 1.70
CA ALA A 36 4.51 3.48 2.57
C ALA A 36 5.37 4.55 1.90
N PHE A 37 5.31 5.76 2.43
CA PHE A 37 6.23 6.81 2.06
C PHE A 37 7.54 6.63 2.83
N PHE A 38 8.64 6.56 2.08
CA PHE A 38 10.00 6.41 2.61
C PHE A 38 10.91 7.50 2.05
N SER A 39 11.89 7.91 2.85
CA SER A 39 13.08 8.60 2.36
C SER A 39 14.09 7.56 1.86
N GLU A 40 15.02 7.96 0.99
CA GLU A 40 16.03 7.04 0.43
C GLU A 40 16.84 6.29 1.50
N ASP A 41 17.26 6.95 2.59
CA ASP A 41 17.94 6.29 3.72
C ASP A 41 17.15 5.13 4.32
N LEU A 42 15.83 5.30 4.48
CA LEU A 42 14.97 4.27 5.10
C LEU A 42 14.76 3.07 4.18
N VAL A 43 14.90 3.26 2.86
CA VAL A 43 14.82 2.18 1.87
C VAL A 43 16.04 1.27 1.97
N GLU A 44 17.21 1.83 2.23
CA GLU A 44 18.45 1.07 2.45
C GLU A 44 18.34 0.21 3.72
N GLU A 45 17.97 0.81 4.86
CA GLU A 45 17.75 0.08 6.13
C GLU A 45 16.67 -1.02 5.98
N LEU A 46 15.60 -0.78 5.21
CA LEU A 46 14.59 -1.79 4.90
C LEU A 46 15.16 -2.97 4.12
N GLY A 47 16.07 -2.71 3.18
CA GLY A 47 16.72 -3.74 2.37
C GLY A 47 17.65 -4.64 3.18
N GLU A 48 18.23 -4.13 4.27
CA GLU A 48 19.10 -4.91 5.16
C GLU A 48 18.31 -5.85 6.09
N LEU A 49 17.00 -5.63 6.26
CA LEU A 49 16.19 -6.47 7.12
C LEU A 49 15.93 -7.85 6.48
N PRO A 50 16.24 -8.96 7.17
CA PRO A 50 16.04 -10.31 6.62
C PRO A 50 14.55 -10.68 6.42
N ARG A 51 13.63 -9.86 6.93
CA ARG A 51 12.18 -9.99 6.76
C ARG A 51 11.63 -9.30 5.50
N VAL A 52 12.42 -8.47 4.84
CA VAL A 52 12.02 -7.72 3.65
C VAL A 52 12.60 -8.41 2.42
N ARG A 53 11.74 -8.83 1.50
CA ARG A 53 12.18 -9.60 0.33
C ARG A 53 12.47 -8.74 -0.89
N TRP A 54 11.73 -7.65 -1.07
CA TRP A 54 11.86 -6.73 -2.20
C TRP A 54 11.42 -5.33 -1.76
N VAL A 55 12.23 -4.32 -2.08
CA VAL A 55 11.81 -2.91 -2.00
C VAL A 55 11.75 -2.39 -3.43
N LEU A 56 10.57 -1.98 -3.87
CA LEU A 56 10.30 -1.55 -5.24
C LEU A 56 9.77 -0.13 -5.23
N PRO A 57 10.34 0.77 -6.04
CA PRO A 57 9.90 2.14 -6.04
C PRO A 57 8.58 2.27 -6.83
N VAL A 58 7.68 3.10 -6.32
CA VAL A 58 6.25 3.14 -6.72
C VAL A 58 6.01 3.58 -8.17
N TRP A 59 6.97 4.27 -8.79
CA TRP A 59 6.91 4.77 -10.16
C TRP A 59 7.01 3.68 -11.24
N CYS A 60 7.51 2.49 -10.90
CA CYS A 60 7.67 1.40 -11.85
C CYS A 60 6.31 0.93 -12.45
N TRP A 61 5.19 1.14 -11.76
CA TRP A 61 3.87 0.63 -12.14
C TRP A 61 2.82 1.75 -12.32
N SER A 62 3.25 2.92 -12.82
CA SER A 62 2.47 4.17 -12.88
C SER A 62 1.23 4.15 -13.79
N ARG A 63 0.84 3.02 -14.38
CA ARG A 63 -0.31 2.95 -15.30
C ARG A 63 -1.55 2.27 -14.73
N ASP A 64 -1.44 1.54 -13.63
CA ASP A 64 -2.56 0.79 -13.08
C ASP A 64 -2.90 1.26 -11.66
N HIS A 65 -3.93 2.12 -11.57
CA HIS A 65 -4.64 2.44 -10.32
C HIS A 65 -5.26 1.18 -9.64
N TYR A 66 -5.14 0.00 -10.27
CA TYR A 66 -5.76 -1.27 -9.89
C TYR A 66 -4.90 -2.15 -8.96
N TYR A 67 -3.61 -1.83 -8.76
CA TYR A 67 -2.72 -2.56 -7.83
C TYR A 67 -2.53 -1.85 -6.49
N ALA A 68 -3.37 -0.86 -6.20
CA ALA A 68 -3.29 -0.02 -5.01
C ALA A 68 -3.64 -0.75 -3.70
N GLY A 69 -3.92 -2.06 -3.74
CA GLY A 69 -4.29 -2.83 -2.55
C GLY A 69 -5.50 -2.23 -1.82
N ASP A 70 -5.61 -2.58 -0.55
CA ASP A 70 -6.54 -1.97 0.39
C ASP A 70 -5.92 -0.68 0.96
N LEU A 71 -6.74 0.34 1.18
CA LEU A 71 -6.28 1.60 1.75
C LEU A 71 -6.05 1.38 3.25
N PHE A 72 -4.92 1.85 3.77
CA PHE A 72 -4.62 1.79 5.20
C PHE A 72 -4.52 3.20 5.75
N VAL A 73 -5.37 3.53 6.72
CA VAL A 73 -5.39 4.84 7.37
C VAL A 73 -5.47 4.61 8.86
N ASP A 74 -4.42 5.02 9.58
CA ASP A 74 -4.39 5.05 11.05
C ASP A 74 -4.73 3.69 11.70
N GLY A 75 -4.20 2.60 11.18
CA GLY A 75 -4.51 1.25 11.70
C GLY A 75 -5.80 0.63 11.15
N LYS A 76 -6.63 1.40 10.44
CA LYS A 76 -7.87 0.93 9.83
C LYS A 76 -7.66 0.59 8.36
N VAL A 77 -8.03 -0.62 7.99
CA VAL A 77 -8.02 -1.08 6.60
C VAL A 77 -9.36 -0.77 5.97
N PHE A 78 -9.34 -0.05 4.86
CA PHE A 78 -10.48 0.19 4.00
C PHE A 78 -10.32 -0.66 2.75
N HIS A 79 -11.12 -1.72 2.69
CA HIS A 79 -11.13 -2.59 1.53
C HIS A 79 -11.59 -1.83 0.30
N ARG A 80 -10.73 -1.81 -0.72
CA ARG A 80 -11.11 -1.27 -2.03
C ARG A 80 -11.58 -2.42 -2.91
N PRO A 81 -12.63 -2.22 -3.74
CA PRO A 81 -13.03 -3.22 -4.70
C PRO A 81 -11.85 -3.48 -5.65
N GLN A 82 -11.18 -4.61 -5.44
CA GLN A 82 -10.11 -5.10 -6.29
C GLN A 82 -10.80 -5.66 -7.52
N PHE A 83 -11.07 -4.81 -8.52
CA PHE A 83 -11.79 -5.26 -9.70
C PHE A 83 -11.06 -6.48 -10.28
N PRO A 84 -11.73 -7.64 -10.42
CA PRO A 84 -11.18 -8.72 -11.20
C PRO A 84 -11.02 -8.21 -12.63
N TRP A 85 -9.96 -8.67 -13.30
CA TRP A 85 -9.63 -8.39 -14.71
C TRP A 85 -10.75 -8.76 -15.72
N VAL A 86 -11.94 -9.13 -15.25
CA VAL A 86 -13.11 -9.44 -16.06
C VAL A 86 -13.98 -8.18 -16.18
N GLY A 87 -13.75 -7.42 -17.26
CA GLY A 87 -14.82 -6.62 -17.86
C GLY A 87 -14.90 -5.12 -17.57
N ILE A 88 -13.80 -4.38 -17.44
CA ILE A 88 -13.86 -2.91 -17.65
C ILE A 88 -13.39 -2.62 -19.09
N PRO A 89 -14.28 -2.38 -20.06
CA PRO A 89 -13.88 -1.79 -21.33
C PRO A 89 -13.30 -0.41 -21.08
N ASN A 90 -12.16 -0.10 -21.71
CA ASN A 90 -11.48 1.20 -21.71
C ASN A 90 -12.48 2.37 -21.90
N SER A 91 -12.97 2.94 -20.81
CA SER A 91 -13.85 4.11 -20.84
C SER A 91 -13.47 5.02 -19.69
N ASN A 92 -12.57 5.97 -19.97
CA ASN A 92 -12.13 7.04 -19.06
C ASN A 92 -13.24 8.08 -18.83
N HIS A 93 -14.44 7.67 -18.40
CA HIS A 93 -15.50 8.60 -18.02
C HIS A 93 -16.15 8.11 -16.71
N ARG A 94 -15.95 8.86 -15.63
CA ARG A 94 -16.74 8.74 -14.40
C ARG A 94 -17.57 10.02 -14.24
N VAL A 95 -18.87 9.92 -14.45
CA VAL A 95 -19.85 10.92 -14.00
C VAL A 95 -20.19 10.59 -12.54
N GLY A 96 -19.96 11.55 -11.65
CA GLY A 96 -20.39 11.49 -10.27
C GLY A 96 -21.52 12.48 -10.04
N GLY A 97 -22.63 11.99 -9.51
CA GLY A 97 -23.69 12.82 -8.92
C GLY A 97 -25.10 12.31 -9.18
N CYS A 98 -25.67 11.59 -8.21
CA CYS A 98 -27.05 11.79 -7.80
C CYS A 98 -27.24 11.16 -6.40
N GLY A 99 -27.37 12.01 -5.39
CA GLY A 99 -27.90 11.67 -4.09
C GLY A 99 -28.97 12.72 -3.77
N ASP A 100 -30.22 12.23 -3.80
CA ASP A 100 -31.53 12.84 -3.54
C ASP A 100 -31.96 14.06 -4.37
#